data_AF-A0A2G4SQ95-F1
#
_entry.id   AF-A0A2G4SQ95-F1
#
_cell.length_a   1.000
_cell.length_b   1.000
_cell.length_c   1.000
_cell.angle_alpha   90.00
_cell.angle_beta   90.00
_cell.angle_gamma   90.00
#
_symmetry.space_group_name_H-M   'P 1'
#
loop_
_entity.id
_entity.type
_entity.pdbx_description
1 polymer ?
#
loop_
_entity_poly.entity_id
_entity_poly.type
_entity_poly.pdbx_seq_one_letter_code
_entity_poly.pdbx_strand_id
1 'polypeptide(L)'
;MPMVKNLENVHHELIEIARESNRLACRSYTADDVEKLQDRLRAIDSQYNQGAFDAGHYEEDGLAQVSDELERVHRRLHRMLSRIE
;
A
#
# COMPACT_ATOMS: atom_id res chain seq x y z
N MET A 1 -24.17 1.85 -11.65
CA MET A 1 -22.82 1.70 -12.21
C MET A 1 -21.84 1.56 -11.05
N PRO A 2 -21.10 0.45 -10.86
CA PRO A 2 -20.14 0.35 -9.77
C PRO A 2 -18.73 0.15 -10.33
N MET A 3 -18.05 1.22 -10.73
CA MET A 3 -16.67 1.17 -11.26
C MET A 3 -15.64 1.83 -10.34
N VAL A 4 -16.05 2.38 -9.19
CA VAL A 4 -15.17 3.05 -8.20
C VAL A 4 -14.62 2.07 -7.14
N LYS A 5 -15.23 0.88 -7.02
CA LYS A 5 -14.99 -0.05 -5.90
C LYS A 5 -13.55 -0.58 -5.81
N ASN A 6 -12.80 -0.65 -6.91
CA ASN A 6 -11.45 -1.21 -6.88
C ASN A 6 -10.41 -0.21 -6.36
N LEU A 7 -10.51 1.08 -6.69
CA LEU A 7 -9.57 2.09 -6.19
C LEU A 7 -9.77 2.34 -4.70
N GLU A 8 -11.03 2.43 -4.27
CA GLU A 8 -11.38 2.58 -2.86
C GLU A 8 -10.92 1.38 -2.04
N ASN A 9 -11.02 0.16 -2.57
CA ASN A 9 -10.50 -1.04 -1.90
C ASN A 9 -8.97 -1.00 -1.77
N VAL A 10 -8.25 -0.66 -2.86
CA VAL A 10 -6.79 -0.49 -2.85
C VAL A 10 -6.37 0.57 -1.82
N HIS A 11 -7.04 1.72 -1.81
CA HIS A 11 -6.79 2.80 -0.86
C HIS A 11 -7.10 2.38 0.58
N HIS A 12 -8.19 1.65 0.80
CA HIS A 12 -8.54 1.15 2.13
C HIS A 12 -7.49 0.14 2.64
N GLU A 13 -7.05 -0.79 1.80
CA GLU A 13 -5.98 -1.74 2.15
C GLU A 13 -4.64 -1.03 2.43
N LEU A 14 -4.30 0.02 1.67
CA LEU A 14 -3.15 0.88 1.93
C LEU A 14 -3.21 1.54 3.31
N ILE A 15 -4.37 2.09 3.68
CA ILE A 15 -4.60 2.68 5.00
C ILE A 15 -4.46 1.61 6.09
N GLU A 16 -4.96 0.39 5.85
CA GLU A 16 -4.80 -0.72 6.80
C GLU A 16 -3.33 -1.09 7.00
N ILE A 17 -2.55 -1.24 5.93
CA ILE A 17 -1.10 -1.47 6.02
C ILE A 17 -0.39 -0.32 6.73
N ALA A 18 -0.77 0.93 6.46
CA ALA A 18 -0.20 2.10 7.13
C ALA A 18 -0.53 2.13 8.63
N ARG A 19 -1.72 1.67 9.03
CA ARG A 19 -2.10 1.52 10.44
C ARG A 19 -1.39 0.35 11.11
N GLU A 20 -1.28 -0.78 10.44
CA GLU A 20 -0.63 -1.99 10.94
C GLU A 20 0.87 -1.74 11.12
N SER A 21 1.54 -1.12 10.15
CA SER A 21 2.92 -0.67 10.26
C SER A 21 3.14 0.34 11.39
N ASN A 22 2.21 1.26 11.64
CA ASN A 22 2.29 2.18 12.78
C ASN A 22 2.14 1.42 14.12
N ARG A 23 1.21 0.48 14.20
CA ARG A 23 1.04 -0.38 15.39
C ARG A 23 2.27 -1.25 15.66
N LEU A 24 2.84 -1.83 14.61
CA LEU A 24 4.07 -2.61 14.69
C LEU A 24 5.23 -1.73 15.12
N ALA A 25 5.38 -0.52 14.57
CA ALA A 25 6.41 0.43 14.99
C ALA A 25 6.33 0.84 16.48
N CYS A 26 5.14 0.76 17.09
CA CYS A 26 4.93 1.03 18.51
C CYS A 26 5.18 -0.20 19.42
N ARG A 27 5.42 -1.39 18.86
CA ARG A 27 5.75 -2.62 19.57
C ARG A 27 7.14 -3.11 19.15
N SER A 28 7.65 -4.17 19.77
CA SER A 28 8.81 -4.88 19.21
C SER A 28 8.37 -5.60 17.94
N TYR A 29 8.88 -5.16 16.79
CA TYR A 29 8.65 -5.78 15.49
C TYR A 29 9.94 -6.44 14.99
N THR A 30 9.80 -7.50 14.20
CA THR A 30 10.91 -8.21 13.59
C THR A 30 11.01 -7.89 12.10
N ALA A 31 12.13 -8.25 11.47
CA ALA A 31 12.28 -8.12 10.01
C ALA A 31 11.18 -8.89 9.26
N ASP A 32 10.80 -10.08 9.76
CA ASP A 32 9.72 -10.92 9.22
C ASP A 32 8.36 -10.20 9.23
N ASP A 33 8.04 -9.44 10.30
CA ASP A 33 6.81 -8.65 10.37
C ASP A 33 6.77 -7.54 9.32
N VAL A 34 7.92 -6.90 9.05
CA VAL A 34 8.02 -5.84 8.03
C VAL A 34 8.02 -6.43 6.62
N GLU A 35 8.65 -7.59 6.42
CA GLU A 35 8.64 -8.32 5.15
C GLU A 35 7.22 -8.74 4.76
N LYS A 36 6.43 -9.29 5.70
CA LYS A 36 5.00 -9.59 5.48
C LYS A 36 4.19 -8.38 5.04
N LEU A 37 4.45 -7.20 5.62
CA LEU A 37 3.81 -5.96 5.20
C LEU A 37 4.24 -5.52 3.81
N GLN A 38 5.52 -5.71 3.46
CA GLN A 38 6.03 -5.42 2.12
C GLN A 38 5.42 -6.35 1.07
N ASP A 39 5.27 -7.64 1.36
CA ASP A 39 4.62 -8.59 0.45
C ASP A 39 3.14 -8.23 0.23
N ARG A 40 2.41 -7.86 1.30
CA ARG A 40 1.02 -7.36 1.17
C ARG A 40 0.97 -6.09 0.32
N LEU A 41 1.89 -5.15 0.53
CA LEU A 41 1.96 -3.92 -0.26
C LEU A 41 2.24 -4.21 -1.74
N ARG A 42 3.12 -5.18 -2.02
CA ARG A 42 3.44 -5.62 -3.39
C ARG A 42 2.26 -6.26 -4.10
N ALA A 43 1.42 -6.99 -3.37
CA ALA A 43 0.17 -7.52 -3.90
C ALA A 43 -0.82 -6.39 -4.26
N ILE A 44 -0.90 -5.34 -3.43
CA ILE A 44 -1.71 -4.15 -3.71
C ILE A 44 -1.18 -3.41 -4.94
N ASP A 45 0.14 -3.21 -5.05
CA ASP A 45 0.76 -2.63 -6.25
C ASP A 45 0.40 -3.41 -7.50
N SER A 46 0.47 -4.74 -7.44
CA SER A 46 0.12 -5.58 -8.58
C SER A 46 -1.36 -5.43 -8.96
N GLN A 47 -2.27 -5.37 -7.97
CA GLN A 47 -3.70 -5.16 -8.21
C GLN A 47 -4.01 -3.76 -8.76
N TYR A 48 -3.36 -2.74 -8.21
CA TYR A 48 -3.47 -1.36 -8.67
C TYR A 48 -2.98 -1.23 -10.11
N ASN A 49 -1.79 -1.76 -10.39
CA ASN A 49 -1.17 -1.68 -11.71
C ASN A 49 -1.99 -2.48 -12.74
N GLN A 50 -2.48 -3.67 -12.38
CA GLN A 50 -3.38 -4.45 -13.24
C GLN A 50 -4.70 -3.71 -13.51
N GLY A 51 -5.30 -3.07 -12.51
CA GLY A 51 -6.50 -2.26 -12.68
C GLY A 51 -6.27 -0.96 -13.47
N ALA A 52 -5.08 -0.37 -13.36
CA ALA A 52 -4.68 0.82 -14.12
C ALA A 52 -4.38 0.48 -15.59
N PHE A 53 -3.75 -0.69 -15.85
CA PHE A 53 -3.46 -1.19 -17.21
C PHE A 53 -4.69 -1.68 -17.97
N ASP A 54 -5.78 -2.06 -17.29
CA ASP A 54 -7.09 -2.30 -17.92
C ASP A 54 -7.77 -0.99 -18.40
N ALA A 55 -7.07 0.14 -18.26
CA ALA A 55 -7.07 1.31 -19.16
C ALA A 55 -8.36 2.15 -19.32
N GLY A 56 -9.25 2.19 -18.33
CA GLY A 56 -10.35 3.17 -18.38
C GLY A 56 -11.16 3.39 -17.10
N HIS A 57 -10.78 2.77 -15.98
CA HIS A 57 -11.64 2.76 -14.79
C HIS A 57 -11.35 3.83 -13.73
N TYR A 58 -10.23 4.55 -13.83
CA TYR A 58 -9.82 5.49 -12.80
C TYR A 58 -9.58 6.88 -13.37
N GLU A 59 -10.10 7.90 -12.67
CA GLU A 59 -9.77 9.29 -12.95
C GLU A 59 -8.29 9.55 -12.63
N GLU A 60 -7.62 10.35 -13.45
CA GLU A 60 -6.18 10.66 -13.33
C GLU A 60 -5.81 11.21 -11.93
N ASP A 61 -6.68 12.04 -11.34
CA ASP A 61 -6.49 12.58 -9.99
C ASP A 61 -6.52 11.48 -8.90
N GLY A 62 -7.42 10.51 -9.02
CA GLY A 62 -7.51 9.38 -8.08
C GLY A 62 -6.30 8.45 -8.20
N LEU A 63 -5.80 8.24 -9.41
CA LEU A 63 -4.57 7.47 -9.66
C LEU A 63 -3.35 8.14 -9.01
N ALA A 64 -3.21 9.45 -9.18
CA ALA A 64 -2.10 10.20 -8.62
C ALA A 64 -2.11 10.16 -7.08
N GLN A 65 -3.28 10.31 -6.46
CA GLN A 65 -3.43 10.24 -5.00
C GLN A 65 -3.02 8.86 -4.45
N VAL A 66 -3.53 7.78 -5.06
CA VAL A 66 -3.21 6.42 -4.60
C VAL A 66 -1.74 6.08 -4.82
N SER A 67 -1.15 6.54 -5.92
CA SER A 67 0.28 6.37 -6.21
C SER A 67 1.17 7.07 -5.17
N ASP A 68 0.86 8.31 -4.80
CA ASP A 68 1.61 9.04 -3.77
C ASP A 68 1.51 8.35 -2.40
N GLU A 69 0.32 7.82 -2.08
CA GLU A 69 0.10 7.11 -0.83
C GLU A 69 0.81 5.74 -0.79
N LEU A 70 0.80 4.99 -1.90
CA LEU A 70 1.60 3.78 -2.10
C LEU A 70 3.07 4.03 -1.84
N GLU A 71 3.62 5.09 -2.46
CA GLU A 71 5.03 5.43 -2.31
C GLU A 71 5.38 5.79 -0.85
N ARG A 72 4.50 6.53 -0.16
CA ARG A 72 4.69 6.86 1.26
C ARG A 72 4.76 5.61 2.13
N VAL A 73 3.85 4.65 1.91
CA VAL A 73 3.82 3.40 2.68
C VAL A 73 5.08 2.57 2.38
N HIS A 74 5.49 2.46 1.11
CA HIS A 74 6.75 1.82 0.70
C HIS A 74 7.95 2.41 1.43
N ARG A 75 8.13 3.74 1.35
CA ARG A 75 9.24 4.43 2.03
C ARG A 75 9.19 4.26 3.55
N ARG A 76 8.01 4.06 4.13
CA ARG A 76 7.86 3.84 5.58
C ARG A 76 8.28 2.43 5.96
N LEU A 77 7.77 1.41 5.27
CA LEU A 77 8.16 0.02 5.51
C LEU A 77 9.66 -0.19 5.27
N HIS A 78 10.20 0.39 4.20
CA HIS A 78 11.62 0.36 3.91
C HIS A 78 12.46 0.99 5.03
N ARG A 79 12.03 2.13 5.58
CA ARG A 79 12.67 2.76 6.74
C ARG A 79 12.55 1.93 8.02
N MET A 80 11.47 1.18 8.21
CA MET A 80 11.33 0.27 9.35
C MET A 80 12.29 -0.90 9.22
N LEU A 81 12.40 -1.51 8.03
CA LEU A 81 13.31 -2.63 7.78
C LEU A 81 14.78 -2.22 7.96
N SER A 82 15.16 -1.06 7.41
CA SER A 82 16.50 -0.47 7.56
C SER A 82 16.88 -0.08 9.00
N ARG A 83 15.92 -0.03 9.94
CA ARG A 83 16.20 0.21 11.37
C ARG A 83 16.41 -1.06 12.18
N ILE A 84 16.04 -2.22 11.63
CA ILE A 84 16.20 -3.53 12.25
C ILE A 84 17.57 -4.13 11.91
N GLU A 85 18.13 -3.78 10.74
CA GLU A 85 19.51 -4.10 10.32
C GLU A 85 20.59 -3.28 11.03
#